data_AF-A0A3M1ECM1-F1
#
_entry.id   AF-A0A3M1ECM1-F1
#
_cell.length_a   1.000
_cell.length_b   1.000
_cell.length_c   1.000
_cell.angle_alpha   90.00
_cell.angle_beta   90.00
_cell.angle_gamma   90.00
#
_symmetry.space_group_name_H-M   'P 1'
#
loop_
_entity.id
_entity.type
_entity.pdbx_description
1 polymer ?
#
loop_
_entity_poly.entity_id
_entity_poly.type
_entity_poly.pdbx_seq_one_letter_code
_entity_poly.pdbx_strand_id
1 'polypeptide(L)' 'MILAIDTATEFAGLALYDADTVWAEEIWHAAR' A
#
# COMPACT_ATOMS: atom_id res chain seq x y z
N MET A 1 -8.99 -2.08 -11.62
CA MET A 1 -8.83 -1.96 -10.17
C MET A 1 -7.89 -3.03 -9.63
N ILE A 2 -6.83 -2.63 -8.93
CA ILE A 2 -5.85 -3.48 -8.24
C ILE A 2 -5.66 -2.94 -6.81
N LEU A 3 -5.70 -3.83 -5.82
CA LEU A 3 -5.33 -3.53 -4.43
C LEU A 3 -4.02 -4.26 -4.11
N ALA A 4 -2.98 -3.50 -3.77
CA ALA A 4 -1.69 -4.04 -3.35
C ALA A 4 -1.50 -3.86 -1.83
N ILE A 5 -0.98 -4.90 -1.19
CA ILE A 5 -0.62 -4.92 0.23
C ILE A 5 0.79 -5.49 0.34
N ASP A 6 1.66 -4.80 1.05
CA ASP A 6 3.00 -5.29 1.37
C ASP A 6 3.24 -5.21 2.88
N THR A 7 3.64 -6.33 3.47
CA THR A 7 4.04 -6.46 4.88
C THR A 7 5.31 -7.28 5.03
N ALA A 8 6.14 -7.36 3.99
CA ALA A 8 7.33 -8.21 3.98
C ALA A 8 8.49 -7.65 4.83
N THR A 9 8.40 -6.38 5.25
CA THR A 9 9.46 -5.66 5.98
C THR A 9 8.93 -5.06 7.28
N GLU A 10 9.75 -4.27 7.97
CA GLU A 10 9.32 -3.46 9.12
C GLU A 10 8.36 -2.31 8.73
N PHE A 11 8.10 -2.13 7.44
CA PHE A 11 7.07 -1.25 6.91
C PHE A 11 5.91 -2.06 6.36
N ALA A 12 4.70 -1.57 6.63
CA ALA A 12 3.49 -2.02 5.99
C ALA A 12 3.00 -0.94 5.03
N GLY A 13 2.48 -1.37 3.88
CA GLY A 13 2.00 -0.48 2.83
C GLY A 13 0.72 -0.99 2.16
N LEU A 14 -0.08 -0.04 1.70
CA LEU A 14 -1.31 -0.29 0.95
C LEU A 14 -1.43 0.70 -0.21
N ALA A 15 -1.82 0.21 -1.39
CA ALA A 15 -2.08 1.05 -2.56
C ALA A 15 -3.32 0.59 -3.33
N LEU A 16 -4.15 1.55 -3.75
CA LEU A 16 -5.32 1.32 -4.61
C LEU A 16 -5.10 1.97 -5.97
N TYR A 17 -5.07 1.14 -7.02
CA TYR A 17 -4.91 1.57 -8.41
C TYR A 17 -6.16 1.30 -9.23
N ASP A 18 -6.63 2.30 -9.97
CA ASP A 18 -7.66 2.13 -10.98
C ASP A 18 -7.58 3.21 -12.06
N ALA A 19 -7.95 2.86 -13.30
CA ALA A 19 -7.98 3.77 -14.45
C ALA A 19 -6.71 4.63 -14.59
N ASP A 20 -5.54 3.97 -14.57
CA ASP A 20 -4.23 4.62 -14.70
C ASP A 20 -3.90 5.67 -13.62
N THR A 21 -4.59 5.60 -12.48
CA THR A 21 -4.44 6.50 -11.36
C THR A 21 -4.24 5.73 -10.05
N VAL A 22 -3.30 6.19 -9.22
CA VAL A 22 -3.19 5.77 -7.82
C VAL A 22 -4.14 6.65 -7.01
N TRP A 23 -5.19 6.04 -6.46
CA TRP A 23 -6.23 6.73 -5.73
C TRP A 23 -5.89 6.93 -4.25
N ALA A 24 -5.15 5.97 -3.69
CA ALA A 24 -4.69 6.01 -2.31
C ALA A 24 -3.39 5.23 -2.19
N GLU A 25 -2.49 5.77 -1.38
CA GLU A 25 -1.24 5.14 -0.97
C GLU A 25 -0.98 5.52 0.48
N GLU A 26 -0.68 4.54 1.30
CA GLU A 26 -0.28 4.75 2.70
C GLU A 26 0.85 3.80 3.05
N ILE A 27 1.87 4.32 3.74
CA ILE A 27 3.01 3.58 4.24
C ILE A 27 3.21 3.95 5.71
N TRP A 28 3.31 2.96 6.56
CA TRP A 28 3.59 3.15 7.98
C TRP A 28 4.65 2.17 8.45
N HIS A 29 5.43 2.60 9.44
CA HIS A 29 6.28 1.67 10.17
C HIS A 29 5.36 0.68 10.88
N ALA A 30 5.41 -0.59 10.49
CA ALA A 30 4.72 -1.65 11.20
C ALA A 30 5.39 -1.74 12.56
N ALA A 31 4.73 -1.21 13.58
CA ALA A 31 5.27 -1.18 14.94
C ALA A 31 5.70 -2.60 15.34
N ARG A 32 6.82 -2.67 16.06
CA ARG A 32 7.31 -3.91 16.64
C ARG A 32 6.50 -4.30 17.87
#